data_AF-A0A812SKJ8-F1
#
_entry.id   AF-A0A812SKJ8-F1
#
_cell.length_a   1.000
_cell.length_b   1.000
_cell.length_c   1.000
_cell.angle_alpha   90.00
_cell.angle_beta   90.00
_cell.angle_gamma   90.00
#
_symmetry.space_group_name_H-M   'P 1'
#
loop_
_entity.id
_entity.type
_entity.pdbx_description
1 polymer ?
#
loop_
_entity_poly.entity_id
_entity_poly.type
_entity_poly.pdbx_seq_one_letter_code
_entity_poly.pdbx_strand_id
1 'polypeptide(L)'
;MARRVANKFQSDGDGAGYPEQRWGFWALVAQKPIQDEKPEECVMLEVEKKEGQLLGISTIDVEGMCVVSDIVDGPVKAWNEANPDKVLKIHDCITEVNGVKDSYENILNELRKFQIHKIVAKKTKIPFCSQGHVLRPDPRVFNSCDVCGVSGTEWRCPSGCDYDMCLSCYRDVTGGDVSSPVEDVDAFAQRRVEVVCRGEGNQSDPQVERDSWDEQRLRKLCARHGWDFEWMTEDGERRRRADERLTEWKLEESMAAFLQEDAQEPDQQNMKPVEEEAEPPKLLRVAS
;
A
#
# COMPACT_ATOMS: atom_id res chain seq x y z
N MET A 1 -23.92 -32.31 -26.23
CA MET A 1 -25.11 -31.47 -26.02
C MET A 1 -24.72 -30.31 -25.12
N ALA A 2 -24.49 -29.12 -25.68
CA ALA A 2 -24.11 -27.93 -24.91
C ALA A 2 -25.34 -27.36 -24.19
N ARG A 3 -25.33 -27.33 -22.86
CA ARG A 3 -26.36 -26.65 -22.06
C ARG A 3 -26.22 -25.14 -22.27
N ARG A 4 -27.20 -24.52 -22.92
CA ARG A 4 -27.36 -23.06 -22.90
C ARG A 4 -27.83 -22.66 -21.51
N VAL A 5 -26.96 -22.01 -20.74
CA VAL A 5 -27.35 -21.33 -19.51
C VAL A 5 -28.00 -20.01 -19.93
N ALA A 6 -29.29 -19.86 -19.65
CA ALA A 6 -30.01 -18.61 -19.86
C ALA A 6 -29.72 -17.69 -18.67
N ASN A 7 -28.83 -16.71 -18.84
CA ASN A 7 -28.51 -15.74 -17.82
C ASN A 7 -29.65 -14.69 -17.75
N LYS A 8 -30.28 -14.54 -16.59
CA LYS A 8 -31.29 -13.53 -16.31
C LYS A 8 -30.62 -12.38 -15.55
N PHE A 9 -30.80 -11.14 -16.01
CA PHE A 9 -30.06 -9.99 -15.51
C PHE A 9 -30.93 -9.11 -14.59
N GLN A 10 -30.38 -8.68 -13.47
CA GLN A 10 -30.88 -7.58 -12.64
C GLN A 10 -29.74 -6.57 -12.51
N SER A 11 -29.97 -5.34 -12.98
CA SER A 11 -29.08 -4.20 -12.71
C SER A 11 -29.57 -3.51 -11.44
N ASP A 12 -28.68 -3.25 -10.50
CA ASP A 12 -28.96 -2.59 -9.21
C ASP A 12 -29.21 -1.09 -9.32
N GLY A 13 -28.80 -0.45 -10.41
CA GLY A 13 -29.33 0.85 -10.84
C GLY A 13 -28.85 2.05 -10.02
N ASP A 14 -28.19 2.98 -10.69
CA ASP A 14 -28.09 4.39 -10.30
C ASP A 14 -28.61 5.33 -11.40
N GLY A 15 -29.10 4.79 -12.52
CA GLY A 15 -29.73 5.53 -13.61
C GLY A 15 -31.19 5.92 -13.35
N ALA A 16 -31.43 6.77 -12.36
CA ALA A 16 -32.74 7.36 -12.14
C ALA A 16 -33.09 8.31 -13.30
N GLY A 17 -33.91 7.81 -14.25
CA GLY A 17 -34.74 8.63 -15.14
C GLY A 17 -34.41 8.61 -16.64
N TYR A 18 -33.18 8.32 -17.07
CA TYR A 18 -32.76 8.49 -18.47
C TYR A 18 -32.12 7.21 -19.04
N PRO A 19 -32.85 6.40 -19.84
CA PRO A 19 -32.35 5.14 -20.41
C PRO A 19 -31.10 5.31 -21.28
N GLU A 20 -31.02 6.41 -22.03
CA GLU A 20 -29.92 6.77 -22.94
C GLU A 20 -28.61 7.17 -22.24
N GLN A 21 -28.63 7.44 -20.93
CA GLN A 21 -27.42 7.79 -20.16
C GLN A 21 -26.90 6.63 -19.31
N ARG A 22 -27.32 5.40 -19.60
CA ARG A 22 -26.76 4.20 -18.95
C ARG A 22 -25.40 3.91 -19.56
N TRP A 23 -24.34 4.35 -18.88
CA TRP A 23 -22.97 3.93 -19.19
C TRP A 23 -22.68 2.66 -18.39
N GLY A 24 -22.66 1.53 -19.08
CA GLY A 24 -22.20 0.25 -18.53
C GLY A 24 -20.99 -0.23 -19.34
N PHE A 25 -20.02 -0.83 -18.67
CA PHE A 25 -18.94 -1.55 -19.36
C PHE A 25 -19.30 -3.04 -19.42
N TRP A 26 -19.07 -3.66 -20.56
CA TRP A 26 -19.23 -5.10 -20.74
C TRP A 26 -17.92 -5.78 -20.40
N ALA A 27 -17.92 -6.69 -19.42
CA ALA A 27 -16.77 -7.54 -19.13
C ALA A 27 -17.13 -9.01 -19.43
N LEU A 28 -16.37 -9.63 -20.33
CA LEU A 28 -16.43 -11.07 -20.55
C LEU A 28 -15.43 -11.75 -19.62
N VAL A 29 -15.93 -12.41 -18.57
CA VAL A 29 -15.11 -13.24 -17.70
C VAL A 29 -15.03 -14.63 -18.33
N ALA A 30 -13.95 -14.89 -19.05
CA ALA A 30 -13.62 -16.23 -19.54
C ALA A 30 -12.71 -16.92 -18.52
N GLN A 31 -12.97 -18.19 -18.21
CA GLN A 31 -11.98 -19.01 -17.51
C GLN A 31 -10.73 -19.06 -18.38
N LYS A 32 -9.60 -18.62 -17.82
CA LYS A 32 -8.30 -18.76 -18.47
C LYS A 32 -8.14 -20.26 -18.75
N PRO A 33 -7.82 -20.68 -19.99
CA PRO A 33 -7.52 -22.08 -20.24
C PRO A 33 -6.43 -22.48 -19.24
N ILE A 34 -6.63 -23.59 -18.53
CA ILE A 34 -5.62 -24.18 -17.66
C ILE A 34 -4.39 -24.34 -18.56
N GLN A 35 -3.41 -23.47 -18.38
CA GLN A 35 -2.16 -23.59 -19.11
C GLN A 35 -1.54 -24.88 -18.59
N ASP A 36 -1.21 -25.81 -19.49
CA ASP A 36 -0.48 -27.03 -19.13
C ASP A 36 0.74 -26.61 -18.31
N GLU A 37 0.69 -26.84 -17.00
CA GLU A 37 1.77 -26.49 -16.10
C GLU A 37 2.99 -27.26 -16.56
N LYS A 38 3.98 -26.52 -17.08
CA LYS A 38 5.26 -27.10 -17.50
C LYS A 38 5.77 -27.92 -16.31
N PRO A 39 6.15 -29.19 -16.50
CA PRO A 39 6.53 -30.06 -15.39
C PRO A 39 7.60 -29.36 -14.55
N GLU A 40 7.31 -29.15 -13.26
CA GLU A 40 8.25 -28.51 -12.33
C GLU A 40 9.58 -29.27 -12.38
N GLU A 41 10.69 -28.56 -12.53
CA GLU A 41 12.03 -29.16 -12.51
C GLU A 41 12.30 -29.75 -11.12
N CYS A 42 12.10 -31.05 -10.96
CA CYS A 42 12.45 -31.79 -9.75
C CYS A 42 13.86 -32.39 -9.86
N VAL A 43 14.63 -32.24 -8.81
CA VAL A 43 15.92 -32.89 -8.60
C VAL A 43 15.70 -34.17 -7.79
N MET A 44 16.28 -35.28 -8.25
CA MET A 44 16.26 -36.56 -7.53
C MET A 44 17.69 -36.98 -7.20
N LEU A 45 17.95 -37.21 -5.92
CA LEU A 45 19.23 -37.71 -5.42
C LEU A 45 19.05 -38.98 -4.59
N GLU A 46 20.05 -39.86 -4.68
CA GLU A 46 20.12 -41.10 -3.92
C GLU A 46 21.44 -41.09 -3.13
N VAL A 47 21.32 -40.97 -1.80
CA VAL A 47 22.48 -40.84 -0.89
C VAL A 47 22.37 -41.86 0.23
N GLU A 48 23.49 -42.49 0.58
CA GLU A 48 23.55 -43.44 1.70
C GLU A 48 23.97 -42.72 2.99
N LYS A 49 23.17 -42.87 4.05
CA LYS A 49 23.51 -42.39 5.39
C LYS A 49 23.87 -43.56 6.31
N LYS A 50 25.14 -43.62 6.71
CA LYS A 50 25.64 -44.65 7.64
C LYS A 50 25.36 -44.28 9.10
N GLU A 51 25.40 -45.28 9.98
CA GLU A 51 25.24 -45.06 11.42
C GLU A 51 26.30 -44.08 11.95
N GLY A 52 25.86 -43.09 12.73
CA GLY A 52 26.72 -42.01 13.24
C GLY A 52 27.10 -40.93 12.23
N GLN A 53 26.73 -41.06 10.94
CA GLN A 53 27.02 -40.07 9.91
C GLN A 53 25.85 -39.09 9.72
N LEU A 54 26.15 -37.81 9.54
CA LEU A 54 25.17 -36.80 9.11
C LEU A 54 25.09 -36.76 7.58
N LEU A 55 23.90 -36.45 7.03
CA LEU A 55 23.72 -36.31 5.57
C LEU A 55 24.47 -35.11 4.97
N GLY A 56 24.86 -34.14 5.80
CA GLY A 56 25.49 -32.90 5.36
C GLY A 56 24.48 -31.83 4.92
N ILE A 57 23.23 -31.91 5.38
CA ILE A 57 22.22 -30.87 5.13
C ILE A 57 21.54 -30.47 6.42
N SER A 58 21.20 -29.18 6.51
CA SER A 58 20.32 -28.60 7.52
C SER A 58 19.01 -28.20 6.84
N THR A 59 17.90 -28.42 7.54
CA THR A 59 16.56 -28.10 7.04
C THR A 59 15.80 -27.23 8.04
N ILE A 60 14.93 -26.37 7.53
CA ILE A 60 14.02 -25.53 8.32
C ILE A 60 12.59 -25.76 7.85
N ASP A 61 11.63 -25.57 8.76
CA ASP A 61 10.21 -25.56 8.43
C ASP A 61 9.80 -24.15 7.98
N VAL A 62 9.29 -24.06 6.74
CA VAL A 62 8.78 -22.82 6.16
C VAL A 62 7.36 -23.08 5.68
N GLU A 63 6.38 -22.65 6.47
CA GLU A 63 4.95 -22.80 6.15
C GLU A 63 4.56 -24.27 5.86
N GLY A 64 5.15 -25.22 6.61
CA GLY A 64 4.92 -26.66 6.47
C GLY A 64 5.85 -27.37 5.48
N MET A 65 6.71 -26.62 4.77
CA MET A 65 7.66 -27.14 3.79
C MET A 65 9.04 -27.38 4.39
N CYS A 66 9.69 -28.47 3.97
CA CYS A 66 11.06 -28.81 4.36
C CYS A 66 12.06 -28.15 3.42
N VAL A 67 12.60 -27.00 3.81
CA VAL A 67 13.53 -26.21 2.99
C VAL A 67 14.97 -26.42 3.46
N VAL A 68 15.88 -26.64 2.52
CA VAL A 68 17.33 -26.75 2.80
C VAL A 68 17.85 -25.37 3.22
N SER A 69 18.33 -25.24 4.46
CA SER A 69 18.91 -24.00 4.97
C SER A 69 20.42 -23.93 4.80
N ASP A 70 21.10 -25.07 4.85
CA ASP A 70 22.56 -25.14 4.73
C ASP A 70 22.99 -26.50 4.18
N ILE A 71 24.14 -26.52 3.50
CA ILE A 71 24.78 -27.72 2.96
C ILE A 71 26.23 -27.75 3.42
N VAL A 72 26.52 -28.66 4.35
CA VAL A 72 27.85 -28.88 4.94
C VAL A 72 28.49 -30.15 4.36
N ASP A 73 29.73 -30.43 4.75
CA ASP A 73 30.43 -31.65 4.32
C ASP A 73 29.66 -32.91 4.72
N GLY A 74 29.39 -33.78 3.74
CA GLY A 74 28.64 -35.00 3.93
C GLY A 74 28.23 -35.68 2.61
N PRO A 75 27.46 -36.78 2.69
CA PRO A 75 26.96 -37.52 1.52
C PRO A 75 26.27 -36.66 0.47
N VAL A 76 25.46 -35.67 0.88
CA VAL A 76 24.75 -34.80 -0.05
C VAL A 76 25.71 -33.89 -0.82
N LYS A 77 26.71 -33.31 -0.15
CA LYS A 77 27.74 -32.49 -0.82
C LYS A 77 28.56 -33.32 -1.81
N ALA A 78 28.98 -34.52 -1.42
CA ALA A 78 29.69 -35.44 -2.30
C ALA A 78 28.83 -35.83 -3.53
N TRP A 79 27.52 -36.02 -3.33
CA TRP A 79 26.59 -36.28 -4.42
C TRP A 79 26.46 -35.07 -5.36
N ASN A 80 26.36 -33.85 -4.82
CA ASN A 80 26.32 -32.61 -5.62
C ASN A 80 27.59 -32.43 -6.48
N GLU A 81 28.76 -32.73 -5.93
CA GLU A 81 30.04 -32.67 -6.65
C GLU A 81 30.11 -33.71 -7.78
N ALA A 82 29.54 -34.89 -7.58
CA ALA A 82 29.46 -35.93 -8.60
C ALA A 82 28.38 -35.69 -9.66
N ASN A 83 27.36 -34.88 -9.37
CA ASN A 83 26.19 -34.63 -10.23
C ASN A 83 25.95 -33.11 -10.44
N PRO A 84 26.85 -32.41 -11.16
CA PRO A 84 26.78 -30.95 -11.33
C PRO A 84 25.53 -30.46 -12.08
N ASP A 85 24.85 -31.33 -12.84
CA ASP A 85 23.61 -31.05 -13.55
C ASP A 85 22.36 -31.13 -12.65
N LYS A 86 22.46 -31.83 -11.50
CA LYS A 86 21.34 -32.10 -10.60
C LYS A 86 21.60 -31.62 -9.18
N VAL A 87 22.41 -30.59 -9.00
CA VAL A 87 22.82 -30.12 -7.66
C VAL A 87 21.61 -29.71 -6.82
N LEU A 88 21.50 -30.26 -5.61
CA LEU A 88 20.62 -29.77 -4.55
C LEU A 88 21.24 -28.48 -4.00
N LYS A 89 20.48 -27.37 -4.06
CA LYS A 89 20.94 -26.05 -3.62
C LYS A 89 20.31 -25.66 -2.29
N ILE A 90 20.97 -24.71 -1.62
CA ILE A 90 20.36 -24.00 -0.49
C ILE A 90 19.06 -23.35 -0.99
N HIS A 91 18.03 -23.39 -0.16
CA HIS A 91 16.65 -23.00 -0.43
C HIS A 91 15.83 -23.95 -1.30
N ASP A 92 16.38 -25.06 -1.80
CA ASP A 92 15.52 -26.08 -2.42
C ASP A 92 14.58 -26.71 -1.37
N CYS A 93 13.35 -26.99 -1.80
CA CYS A 93 12.31 -27.60 -0.98
C CYS A 93 12.30 -29.10 -1.21
N ILE A 94 12.57 -29.87 -0.16
CA ILE A 94 12.45 -31.33 -0.16
C ILE A 94 10.96 -31.68 -0.10
N THR A 95 10.46 -32.29 -1.16
CA THR A 95 9.04 -32.66 -1.29
C THR A 95 8.78 -34.13 -0.98
N GLU A 96 9.81 -34.98 -1.10
CA GLU A 96 9.66 -36.41 -0.89
C GLU A 96 10.97 -37.04 -0.45
N VAL A 97 10.90 -38.00 0.47
CA VAL A 97 12.03 -38.86 0.83
C VAL A 97 11.55 -40.29 0.92
N ASN A 98 12.09 -41.19 0.10
CA ASN A 98 11.74 -42.62 0.09
C ASN A 98 10.22 -42.90 -0.07
N GLY A 99 9.50 -42.09 -0.85
CA GLY A 99 8.05 -42.23 -0.99
C GLY A 99 7.23 -41.50 0.08
N VAL A 100 7.87 -41.02 1.15
CA VAL A 100 7.21 -40.18 2.16
C VAL A 100 7.09 -38.77 1.61
N LYS A 101 5.85 -38.39 1.27
CA LYS A 101 5.44 -37.04 0.84
C LYS A 101 4.44 -36.52 1.86
N ASP A 102 4.78 -35.50 2.65
CA ASP A 102 3.82 -34.85 3.55
C ASP A 102 4.46 -33.65 4.30
N SER A 103 3.92 -33.34 5.48
CA SER A 103 4.46 -32.47 6.52
C SER A 103 5.97 -32.57 6.74
N TYR A 104 6.56 -31.42 7.07
CA TYR A 104 7.95 -31.25 7.47
C TYR A 104 8.44 -32.35 8.44
N GLU A 105 7.66 -32.68 9.47
CA GLU A 105 8.05 -33.66 10.49
C GLU A 105 8.25 -35.06 9.92
N ASN A 106 7.39 -35.49 9.00
CA ASN A 106 7.48 -36.82 8.38
C ASN A 106 8.75 -36.92 7.52
N ILE A 107 9.02 -35.89 6.72
CA ILE A 107 10.23 -35.79 5.91
C ILE A 107 11.49 -35.78 6.80
N LEU A 108 11.48 -34.98 7.87
CA LEU A 108 12.60 -34.87 8.81
C LEU A 108 12.89 -36.20 9.51
N ASN A 109 11.84 -36.91 9.94
CA ASN A 109 11.97 -38.22 10.57
C ASN A 109 12.55 -39.26 9.61
N GLU A 110 12.19 -39.20 8.32
CA GLU A 110 12.76 -40.07 7.30
C GLU A 110 14.24 -39.79 7.06
N LEU A 111 14.63 -38.51 6.95
CA LEU A 111 16.04 -38.07 6.79
C LEU A 111 16.93 -38.44 7.99
N ARG A 112 16.34 -38.67 9.16
CA ARG A 112 17.07 -39.07 10.37
C ARG A 112 17.50 -40.54 10.35
N LYS A 113 16.75 -41.44 9.70
CA LYS A 113 17.04 -42.89 9.64
C LYS A 113 18.39 -43.19 8.98
N PHE A 114 19.04 -44.30 9.36
CA PHE A 114 20.30 -44.75 8.75
C PHE A 114 20.01 -45.73 7.61
N GLN A 115 19.88 -45.19 6.40
CA GLN A 115 19.50 -45.95 5.20
C GLN A 115 19.92 -45.18 3.94
N ILE A 116 19.56 -45.73 2.78
CA ILE A 116 19.60 -44.99 1.52
C ILE A 116 18.39 -44.06 1.47
N HIS A 117 18.62 -42.77 1.22
CA HIS A 117 17.61 -41.75 1.04
C HIS A 117 17.49 -41.37 -0.43
N LYS A 118 16.32 -41.64 -1.00
CA LYS A 118 15.88 -41.14 -2.30
C LYS A 118 15.12 -39.85 -2.06
N ILE A 119 15.82 -38.73 -2.19
CA ILE A 119 15.29 -37.39 -1.91
C ILE A 119 14.84 -36.79 -3.24
N VAL A 120 13.60 -36.30 -3.28
CA VAL A 120 13.08 -35.47 -4.36
C VAL A 120 12.94 -34.06 -3.83
N ALA A 121 13.56 -33.11 -4.51
CA ALA A 121 13.51 -31.69 -4.16
C ALA A 121 13.12 -30.85 -5.38
N LYS A 122 12.55 -29.68 -5.11
CA LYS A 122 12.21 -28.69 -6.13
C LYS A 122 12.71 -27.31 -5.73
N LYS A 123 12.98 -26.47 -6.74
CA LYS A 123 13.31 -25.07 -6.50
C LYS A 123 12.14 -24.38 -5.81
N THR A 124 12.40 -23.75 -4.68
CA THR A 124 11.41 -22.89 -4.04
C THR A 124 11.17 -21.64 -4.86
N LYS A 125 9.93 -21.16 -4.88
CA LYS A 125 9.57 -19.83 -5.38
C LYS A 125 9.48 -18.80 -4.24
N ILE A 126 9.91 -19.16 -3.04
CA ILE A 126 9.92 -18.28 -1.87
C ILE A 126 11.29 -17.60 -1.81
N PRO A 127 11.36 -16.27 -1.74
CA PRO A 127 12.63 -15.58 -1.57
C PRO A 127 13.07 -15.58 -0.11
N PHE A 128 14.37 -15.81 0.06
CA PHE A 128 15.05 -15.87 1.36
C PHE A 128 16.14 -14.79 1.43
N CYS A 129 16.44 -14.33 2.64
CA CYS A 129 17.65 -13.54 2.88
C CYS A 129 18.91 -14.42 2.92
N SER A 130 20.09 -13.80 3.03
CA SER A 130 21.39 -14.51 3.14
C SER A 130 21.51 -15.45 4.34
N GLN A 131 20.66 -15.31 5.35
CA GLN A 131 20.60 -16.17 6.54
C GLN A 131 19.48 -17.23 6.45
N GLY A 132 18.78 -17.33 5.31
CA GLY A 132 17.70 -18.29 5.12
C GLY A 132 16.37 -17.93 5.78
N HIS A 133 16.15 -16.66 6.14
CA HIS A 133 14.85 -16.20 6.60
C HIS A 133 13.97 -15.80 5.41
N VAL A 134 12.69 -16.18 5.47
CA VAL A 134 11.69 -15.79 4.47
C VAL A 134 11.51 -14.27 4.46
N LEU A 135 11.55 -13.67 3.27
CA LEU A 135 11.26 -12.25 3.13
C LEU A 135 9.76 -11.98 3.24
N ARG A 136 9.39 -10.88 3.89
CA ARG A 136 8.00 -10.41 3.99
C ARG A 136 7.84 -9.07 3.27
N PRO A 137 6.66 -8.76 2.71
CA PRO A 137 6.41 -7.43 2.15
C PRO A 137 6.63 -6.34 3.21
N ASP A 138 7.55 -5.42 2.94
CA ASP A 138 7.84 -4.23 3.74
C ASP A 138 8.47 -3.16 2.83
N PRO A 139 7.66 -2.35 2.14
CA PRO A 139 8.17 -1.40 1.17
C PRO A 139 8.98 -0.26 1.79
N ARG A 140 10.21 -0.07 1.30
CA ARG A 140 11.13 0.99 1.74
C ARG A 140 11.70 1.73 0.54
N VAL A 141 11.20 2.94 0.32
CA VAL A 141 11.56 3.77 -0.84
C VAL A 141 13.05 4.15 -0.83
N PHE A 142 13.65 4.31 0.36
CA PHE A 142 15.03 4.77 0.52
C PHE A 142 16.06 3.66 0.70
N ASN A 143 15.61 2.41 0.85
CA ASN A 143 16.53 1.29 1.00
C ASN A 143 17.02 0.81 -0.37
N SER A 144 18.21 0.24 -0.40
CA SER A 144 18.78 -0.39 -1.58
C SER A 144 18.56 -1.89 -1.53
N CYS A 145 18.20 -2.50 -2.65
CA CYS A 145 18.10 -3.95 -2.76
C CYS A 145 19.47 -4.63 -2.64
N ASP A 146 19.60 -5.65 -1.79
CA ASP A 146 20.85 -6.40 -1.61
C ASP A 146 21.25 -7.27 -2.80
N VAL A 147 20.31 -7.55 -3.71
CA VAL A 147 20.54 -8.37 -4.90
C VAL A 147 21.12 -7.54 -6.05
N CYS A 148 20.55 -6.37 -6.33
CA CYS A 148 20.90 -5.56 -7.50
C CYS A 148 21.35 -4.12 -7.20
N GLY A 149 21.26 -3.66 -5.95
CA GLY A 149 21.68 -2.33 -5.51
C GLY A 149 20.74 -1.18 -5.83
N VAL A 150 19.62 -1.41 -6.54
CA VAL A 150 18.65 -0.34 -6.87
C VAL A 150 17.93 0.17 -5.63
N SER A 151 17.66 1.47 -5.58
CA SER A 151 16.83 2.08 -4.54
C SER A 151 15.36 1.73 -4.72
N GLY A 152 14.65 1.57 -3.61
CA GLY A 152 13.24 1.17 -3.58
C GLY A 152 13.11 -0.34 -3.46
N THR A 153 12.81 -0.79 -2.24
CA THR A 153 12.61 -2.20 -1.92
C THR A 153 11.16 -2.44 -1.53
N GLU A 154 10.67 -3.66 -1.74
CA GLU A 154 9.28 -4.05 -1.44
C GLU A 154 9.21 -5.22 -0.46
N TRP A 155 10.31 -5.96 -0.28
CA TRP A 155 10.41 -7.08 0.64
C TRP A 155 11.62 -6.91 1.56
N ARG A 156 11.46 -7.25 2.84
CA ARG A 156 12.52 -7.19 3.85
C ARG A 156 12.51 -8.45 4.72
N CYS A 157 13.68 -8.80 5.23
CA CYS A 157 13.80 -9.83 6.25
C CYS A 157 13.19 -9.37 7.59
N PRO A 158 12.18 -10.07 8.15
CA PRO A 158 11.58 -9.68 9.42
C PRO A 158 12.47 -10.01 10.62
N SER A 159 13.46 -10.87 10.47
CA SER A 159 14.35 -11.33 11.55
C SER A 159 15.46 -10.33 11.91
N GLY A 160 15.41 -9.10 11.40
CA GLY A 160 16.41 -8.06 11.67
C GLY A 160 17.69 -8.20 10.85
N CYS A 161 17.76 -9.12 9.88
CA CYS A 161 18.76 -9.01 8.83
C CYS A 161 18.46 -7.74 8.04
N ASP A 162 19.47 -6.89 7.81
CA ASP A 162 19.35 -5.73 6.93
C ASP A 162 19.36 -6.18 5.47
N TYR A 163 18.43 -7.07 5.12
CA TYR A 163 18.30 -7.65 3.79
C TYR A 163 16.97 -7.22 3.20
N ASP A 164 17.05 -6.50 2.09
CA ASP A 164 15.97 -5.94 1.32
C ASP A 164 16.00 -6.43 -0.15
N MET A 165 14.82 -6.67 -0.71
CA MET A 165 14.65 -7.11 -2.09
C MET A 165 13.64 -6.22 -2.83
N CYS A 166 13.99 -5.78 -4.04
CA CYS A 166 13.09 -5.03 -4.90
C CYS A 166 12.13 -5.97 -5.66
N LEU A 167 11.07 -5.39 -6.23
CA LEU A 167 10.06 -6.10 -7.02
C LEU A 167 10.60 -6.87 -8.21
N SER A 168 11.61 -6.33 -8.90
CA SER A 168 12.21 -7.04 -10.03
C SER A 168 12.89 -8.33 -9.58
N CYS A 169 13.78 -8.24 -8.59
CA CYS A 169 14.49 -9.41 -8.08
C CYS A 169 13.54 -10.42 -7.43
N TYR A 170 12.49 -9.96 -6.74
CA TYR A 170 11.45 -10.83 -6.21
C TYR A 170 10.78 -11.64 -7.34
N ARG A 171 10.35 -10.96 -8.41
CA ARG A 171 9.73 -11.61 -9.57
C ARG A 171 10.65 -12.62 -10.25
N ASP A 172 11.93 -12.33 -10.34
CA ASP A 172 12.91 -13.24 -10.94
C ASP A 172 13.00 -14.55 -10.14
N VAL A 173 12.92 -14.48 -8.80
CA VAL A 173 12.90 -15.66 -7.93
C VAL A 173 11.57 -16.40 -7.99
N THR A 174 10.44 -15.69 -8.00
CA THR A 174 9.12 -16.33 -7.97
C THR A 174 8.63 -16.80 -9.36
N GLY A 175 9.38 -16.50 -10.42
CA GLY A 175 9.00 -16.80 -11.80
C GLY A 175 7.88 -15.90 -12.32
N GLY A 176 7.78 -14.67 -11.81
CA GLY A 176 6.77 -13.68 -12.18
C GLY A 176 5.39 -13.95 -11.57
N ASP A 177 5.25 -15.02 -10.78
CA ASP A 177 4.03 -15.32 -10.04
C ASP A 177 4.02 -14.44 -8.79
N VAL A 178 3.77 -13.16 -9.00
CA VAL A 178 3.36 -12.25 -7.92
C VAL A 178 1.86 -12.47 -7.76
N SER A 179 1.47 -13.67 -7.34
CA SER A 179 0.31 -13.70 -6.48
C SER A 179 0.75 -12.92 -5.26
N SER A 180 0.36 -11.64 -5.22
CA SER A 180 0.28 -10.94 -3.95
C SER A 180 -0.31 -11.93 -2.97
N PRO A 181 0.14 -12.01 -1.70
CA PRO A 181 -0.73 -12.48 -0.65
C PRO A 181 -1.85 -11.45 -0.56
N VAL A 182 -2.71 -11.41 -1.58
CA VAL A 182 -4.06 -10.94 -1.47
C VAL A 182 -4.53 -11.89 -0.38
N GLU A 183 -4.68 -11.37 0.83
CA GLU A 183 -5.64 -11.95 1.76
C GLU A 183 -6.78 -12.44 0.88
N ASP A 184 -7.04 -13.75 0.90
CA ASP A 184 -8.04 -14.42 0.09
C ASP A 184 -9.11 -13.39 -0.30
N VAL A 185 -9.24 -13.08 -1.59
CA VAL A 185 -10.07 -11.96 -2.06
C VAL A 185 -11.45 -12.06 -1.41
N ASP A 186 -11.91 -13.28 -1.14
CA ASP A 186 -13.12 -13.57 -0.40
C ASP A 186 -13.03 -13.20 1.09
N ALA A 187 -11.93 -13.51 1.79
CA ALA A 187 -11.66 -13.05 3.15
C ALA A 187 -11.55 -11.52 3.26
N PHE A 188 -10.89 -10.83 2.32
CA PHE A 188 -10.87 -9.37 2.27
C PHE A 188 -12.26 -8.79 1.99
N ALA A 189 -12.98 -9.37 1.02
CA ALA A 189 -14.36 -8.99 0.70
C ALA A 189 -15.28 -9.20 1.92
N GLN A 190 -15.15 -10.32 2.63
CA GLN A 190 -15.89 -10.59 3.87
C GLN A 190 -15.57 -9.58 4.97
N ARG A 191 -14.29 -9.24 5.16
CA ARG A 191 -13.88 -8.24 6.16
C ARG A 191 -14.42 -6.85 5.81
N ARG A 192 -14.43 -6.50 4.51
CA ARG A 192 -15.05 -5.26 4.02
C ARG A 192 -16.56 -5.27 4.21
N VAL A 193 -17.25 -6.38 3.89
CA VAL A 193 -18.69 -6.54 4.14
C VAL A 193 -18.98 -6.39 5.62
N GLU A 194 -18.20 -6.99 6.51
CA GLU A 194 -18.39 -6.85 7.96
C GLU A 194 -18.23 -5.40 8.43
N VAL A 195 -17.20 -4.70 7.96
CA VAL A 195 -16.98 -3.28 8.28
C VAL A 195 -18.09 -2.39 7.72
N VAL A 196 -18.54 -2.65 6.48
CA VAL A 196 -19.65 -1.92 5.86
C VAL A 196 -20.96 -2.21 6.60
N CYS A 197 -21.27 -3.47 6.92
CA CYS A 197 -22.44 -3.83 7.72
C CYS A 197 -22.40 -3.23 9.13
N ARG A 198 -21.22 -3.06 9.74
CA ARG A 198 -21.08 -2.29 11.00
C ARG A 198 -21.25 -0.79 10.79
N GLY A 199 -20.89 -0.27 9.62
CA GLY A 199 -21.00 1.14 9.22
C GLY A 199 -22.37 1.54 8.67
N GLU A 200 -23.21 0.58 8.30
CA GLU A 200 -24.63 0.77 8.00
C GLU A 200 -25.36 1.04 9.32
N GLY A 201 -25.22 2.29 9.79
CA GLY A 201 -26.05 2.83 10.84
C GLY A 201 -27.52 2.62 10.51
N ASN A 202 -28.26 2.18 11.53
CA ASN A 202 -29.72 2.12 11.63
C ASN A 202 -30.47 2.06 10.27
N GLN A 203 -30.71 0.84 9.77
CA GLN A 203 -31.50 0.57 8.55
C GLN A 203 -33.00 0.94 8.66
N SER A 204 -33.42 1.61 9.73
CA SER A 204 -34.73 2.24 9.76
C SER A 204 -34.73 3.35 8.71
N ASP A 205 -35.58 3.20 7.69
CA ASP A 205 -35.91 4.25 6.72
C ASP A 205 -36.16 5.54 7.53
N PRO A 206 -35.21 6.49 7.54
CA PRO A 206 -35.28 7.60 8.47
C PRO A 206 -36.55 8.35 8.13
N GLN A 207 -37.53 8.30 9.04
CA GLN A 207 -38.71 9.14 8.99
C GLN A 207 -38.22 10.58 9.16
N VAL A 208 -37.81 11.19 8.06
CA VAL A 208 -37.52 12.62 8.01
C VAL A 208 -38.86 13.31 8.01
N GLU A 209 -39.44 13.47 9.20
CA GLU A 209 -40.46 14.49 9.39
C GLU A 209 -39.81 15.82 8.99
N ARG A 210 -40.47 16.55 8.09
CA ARG A 210 -40.14 17.95 7.85
C ARG A 210 -40.49 18.68 9.14
N ASP A 211 -39.52 18.70 10.03
CA ASP A 211 -39.46 19.57 11.19
C ASP A 211 -39.53 21.00 10.64
N SER A 212 -40.74 21.52 10.50
CA SER A 212 -40.98 22.90 10.11
C SER A 212 -40.26 23.75 11.14
N TRP A 213 -39.34 24.61 10.68
CA TRP A 213 -38.71 25.63 11.51
C TRP A 213 -39.76 26.63 11.96
N ASP A 214 -40.55 26.24 12.96
CA ASP A 214 -41.54 27.12 13.54
C ASP A 214 -40.84 28.21 14.37
N GLU A 215 -41.56 29.31 14.53
CA GLU A 215 -41.06 30.47 15.26
C GLU A 215 -40.66 30.11 16.70
N GLN A 216 -41.39 29.17 17.34
CA GLN A 216 -41.09 28.76 18.72
C GLN A 216 -39.74 28.07 18.83
N ARG A 217 -39.39 27.22 17.87
CA ARG A 217 -38.10 26.52 17.82
C ARG A 217 -36.97 27.49 17.54
N LEU A 218 -37.13 28.41 16.59
CA LEU A 218 -36.14 29.44 16.28
C LEU A 218 -35.88 30.34 17.51
N ARG A 219 -36.95 30.76 18.21
CA ARG A 219 -36.84 31.54 19.45
C ARG A 219 -36.13 30.76 20.56
N LYS A 220 -36.45 29.48 20.77
CA LYS A 220 -35.77 28.62 21.76
C LYS A 220 -34.28 28.45 21.44
N LEU A 221 -33.93 28.30 20.17
CA LEU A 221 -32.54 28.20 19.73
C LEU A 221 -31.78 29.50 20.01
N CYS A 222 -32.36 30.64 19.62
CA CYS A 222 -31.76 31.95 19.86
C CYS A 222 -31.58 32.22 21.36
N ALA A 223 -32.58 31.91 22.19
CA ALA A 223 -32.48 32.03 23.64
C ALA A 223 -31.37 31.16 24.25
N ARG A 224 -31.15 29.94 23.72
CA ARG A 224 -30.07 29.05 24.19
C ARG A 224 -28.68 29.61 23.89
N HIS A 225 -28.52 30.35 22.80
CA HIS A 225 -27.24 30.88 22.35
C HIS A 225 -27.03 32.37 22.64
N GLY A 226 -27.99 33.02 23.30
CA GLY A 226 -27.94 34.46 23.59
C GLY A 226 -28.06 35.32 22.33
N TRP A 227 -28.78 34.85 21.32
CA TRP A 227 -29.09 35.61 20.11
C TRP A 227 -30.43 36.33 20.26
N ASP A 228 -30.51 37.54 19.74
CA ASP A 228 -31.78 38.25 19.59
C ASP A 228 -32.49 37.75 18.33
N PHE A 229 -33.76 37.35 18.47
CA PHE A 229 -34.59 36.91 17.37
C PHE A 229 -35.73 37.89 17.13
N GLU A 230 -35.64 38.61 16.01
CA GLU A 230 -36.69 39.47 15.49
C GLU A 230 -37.01 39.05 14.06
N TRP A 231 -38.30 38.85 13.75
CA TRP A 231 -38.73 38.69 12.38
C TRP A 231 -38.56 40.04 11.69
N MET A 232 -37.68 40.10 10.71
CA MET A 232 -37.56 41.30 9.88
C MET A 232 -38.86 41.51 9.12
N THR A 233 -39.61 42.53 9.52
CA THR A 233 -40.70 43.05 8.69
C THR A 233 -40.09 43.62 7.41
N GLU A 234 -40.85 43.59 6.31
CA GLU A 234 -40.37 44.13 5.02
C GLU A 234 -39.91 45.60 5.16
N ASP A 235 -40.59 46.38 6.00
CA ASP A 235 -40.24 47.76 6.33
C ASP A 235 -38.98 47.88 7.21
N GLY A 236 -38.68 46.86 8.03
CA GLY A 236 -37.44 46.77 8.78
C GLY A 236 -36.24 46.55 7.87
N GLU A 237 -36.36 45.63 6.91
CA GLU A 237 -35.28 45.36 5.95
C GLU A 237 -35.05 46.54 4.99
N ARG A 238 -36.12 47.26 4.59
CA ARG A 238 -35.98 48.50 3.81
C ARG A 238 -35.22 49.58 4.59
N ARG A 239 -35.51 49.75 5.89
CA ARG A 239 -34.78 50.70 6.76
C ARG A 239 -33.32 50.30 6.95
N ARG A 240 -33.04 49.03 7.21
CA ARG A 240 -31.66 48.51 7.37
C ARG A 240 -30.82 48.81 6.12
N ARG A 241 -31.35 48.52 4.92
CA ARG A 241 -30.66 48.83 3.65
C ARG A 241 -30.51 50.32 3.38
N ALA A 242 -31.45 51.14 3.84
CA ALA A 242 -31.33 52.60 3.72
C ALA A 242 -30.20 53.13 4.63
N ASP A 243 -30.10 52.61 5.86
CA ASP A 243 -29.05 52.97 6.81
C ASP A 243 -27.66 52.46 6.37
N GLU A 244 -27.57 51.27 5.75
CA GLU A 244 -26.32 50.77 5.13
C GLU A 244 -25.84 51.72 4.02
N ARG A 245 -26.73 52.18 3.12
CA ARG A 245 -26.36 53.17 2.10
C ARG A 245 -25.96 54.52 2.70
N LEU A 246 -26.60 54.92 3.80
CA LEU A 246 -26.30 56.19 4.46
C LEU A 246 -24.93 56.16 5.16
N THR A 247 -24.54 55.00 5.69
CA THR A 247 -23.22 54.80 6.29
C THR A 247 -22.13 54.72 5.23
N GLU A 248 -22.39 54.06 4.12
CA GLU A 248 -21.48 53.99 2.96
C GLU A 248 -21.19 55.39 2.40
N TRP A 249 -22.24 56.21 2.20
CA TRP A 249 -22.09 57.59 1.74
C TRP A 249 -21.28 58.48 2.70
N LYS A 250 -21.50 58.35 4.02
CA LYS A 250 -20.70 59.08 5.03
C LYS A 250 -19.23 58.65 5.03
N LEU A 251 -18.94 57.39 4.69
CA LEU A 251 -17.58 56.91 4.57
C LEU A 251 -16.90 57.51 3.33
N GLU A 252 -17.60 57.55 2.20
CA GLU A 252 -17.11 58.20 0.97
C GLU A 252 -16.83 59.69 1.19
N GLU A 253 -17.72 60.40 1.89
CA GLU A 253 -17.55 61.82 2.17
C GLU A 253 -16.35 62.08 3.09
N SER A 254 -16.12 61.22 4.10
CA SER A 254 -14.93 61.33 4.96
C SER A 254 -13.63 60.96 4.24
N MET A 255 -13.64 59.97 3.34
CA MET A 255 -12.48 59.65 2.49
C MET A 255 -12.17 60.78 1.49
N ALA A 256 -13.19 61.41 0.91
CA ALA A 256 -13.02 62.54 0.00
C ALA A 256 -12.43 63.76 0.70
N ALA A 257 -12.85 64.04 1.94
CA ALA A 257 -12.29 65.12 2.75
C ALA A 257 -10.80 64.88 3.06
N PHE A 258 -10.42 63.64 3.42
CA PHE A 258 -9.03 63.27 3.71
C PHE A 258 -8.10 63.50 2.50
N LEU A 259 -8.54 63.15 1.28
CA LEU A 259 -7.74 63.35 0.06
C LEU A 259 -7.54 64.83 -0.33
N GLN A 260 -8.38 65.75 0.16
CA GLN A 260 -8.22 67.18 -0.11
C GLN A 260 -7.19 67.84 0.82
N GLU A 261 -6.95 67.30 2.01
CA GLU A 261 -5.94 67.83 2.93
C GLU A 261 -4.50 67.54 2.44
N ASP A 262 -4.26 66.38 1.82
CA ASP A 262 -2.95 66.00 1.26
C ASP A 262 -2.58 66.78 -0.03
N ALA A 263 -3.52 67.49 -0.65
CA ALA A 263 -3.29 68.31 -1.84
C ALA A 263 -2.72 69.71 -1.52
N GLN A 264 -2.54 70.06 -0.24
CA GLN A 264 -1.76 71.23 0.14
C GLN A 264 -0.27 70.91 -0.01
N GLU A 265 0.32 71.33 -1.14
CA GLU A 265 1.72 71.07 -1.49
C GLU A 265 2.66 71.47 -0.33
N PRO A 266 3.54 70.55 0.13
CA PRO A 266 4.54 70.88 1.12
C PRO A 266 5.54 71.89 0.54
N ASP A 267 5.65 73.02 1.24
CA ASP A 267 6.53 74.15 0.94
C ASP A 267 7.95 73.67 0.63
N GLN A 268 8.35 73.77 -0.64
CA GLN A 268 9.63 73.30 -1.16
C GLN A 268 10.77 74.18 -0.66
N GLN A 269 11.30 73.90 0.53
CA GLN A 269 12.60 74.43 0.93
C GLN A 269 13.48 73.37 1.58
N ASN A 270 14.65 73.18 0.95
CA ASN A 270 15.93 72.82 1.55
C ASN A 270 16.33 71.33 1.55
N MET A 271 16.91 70.86 0.43
CA MET A 271 17.83 69.72 0.43
C MET A 271 19.19 70.14 -0.13
N LYS A 272 20.23 70.01 0.70
CA LYS A 272 21.64 70.15 0.32
C LYS A 272 22.21 68.79 -0.10
N PRO A 273 23.15 68.72 -1.05
CA PRO A 273 23.75 67.46 -1.48
C PRO A 273 24.83 66.99 -0.49
N VAL A 274 24.89 65.67 -0.28
CA VAL A 274 25.90 64.98 0.52
C VAL A 274 26.90 64.32 -0.45
N GLU A 275 28.20 64.61 -0.29
CA GLU A 275 29.28 64.00 -1.05
C GLU A 275 29.75 62.69 -0.38
N GLU A 276 29.96 61.65 -1.18
CA GLU A 276 30.24 60.27 -0.77
C GLU A 276 31.67 59.88 -1.22
N GLU A 277 32.57 59.68 -0.25
CA GLU A 277 33.94 59.19 -0.49
C GLU A 277 34.01 57.66 -0.35
N ALA A 278 34.49 56.98 -1.40
CA ALA A 278 34.63 55.52 -1.44
C ALA A 278 36.10 55.08 -1.28
N GLU A 279 36.37 54.21 -0.30
CA GLU A 279 37.67 53.52 -0.15
C GLU A 279 37.67 52.14 -0.86
N PRO A 280 38.78 51.75 -1.52
CA PRO A 280 38.88 50.46 -2.23
C PRO A 280 39.39 49.29 -1.35
N PRO A 281 39.07 48.03 -1.73
CA PRO A 281 39.26 46.86 -0.87
C PRO A 281 40.67 46.22 -0.96
N LYS A 282 41.14 45.69 0.17
CA LYS A 282 42.43 44.99 0.31
C LYS A 282 42.31 43.49 -0.03
N LEU A 283 43.22 43.00 -0.88
CA LEU A 283 43.37 41.58 -1.23
C LEU A 283 44.22 40.83 -0.19
N LEU A 284 43.71 39.69 0.30
CA LEU A 284 44.40 38.74 1.17
C LEU A 284 45.04 37.60 0.35
N ARG A 285 46.33 37.31 0.62
CA ARG A 285 47.08 36.18 0.06
C ARG A 285 46.82 34.90 0.85
N VAL A 286 46.65 33.79 0.13
CA VAL A 286 46.59 32.42 0.67
C VAL A 286 48.02 31.85 0.69
N ALA A 287 48.43 31.26 1.81
CA ALA A 287 49.68 30.51 1.95
C ALA A 287 49.36 29.01 2.10
N SER A 288 50.21 28.19 1.49
CA SER A 288 50.23 26.72 1.51
C SER A 288 50.70 26.15 2.84
#